data_AF-W1I2U5-F1
#
_entry.id   AF-W1I2U5-F1
#
_cell.length_a   1.000
_cell.length_b   1.000
_cell.length_c   1.000
_cell.angle_alpha   90.00
_cell.angle_beta   90.00
_cell.angle_gamma   90.00
#
_symmetry.space_group_name_H-M   'P 1'
#
loop_
_entity.id
_entity.type
_entity.pdbx_description
1 polymer ?
#
loop_
_entity_poly.entity_id
_entity_poly.type
_entity_poly.pdbx_seq_one_letter_code
_entity_poly.pdbx_strand_id
1 'polypeptide(L)'
;MLNLSRYDNADRNTLTSAYNSLEKKQAKLLEQVRENEAILKFLGEKIAKAFQRAKEPKYFDINDSPFLQQVKKDREALPQEEQDEIMELIKQESGITSENCNQ
;
A
#
# COMPACT_ATOMS: atom_id res chain seq x y z
N MET A 1 -24.83 -17.67 -30.34
CA MET A 1 -24.58 -17.61 -31.79
C MET A 1 -25.24 -16.35 -32.32
N LEU A 2 -24.53 -15.51 -33.10
CA LEU A 2 -25.13 -14.34 -33.74
C LEU A 2 -26.13 -14.81 -34.81
N ASN A 3 -27.39 -14.36 -34.71
CA ASN A 3 -28.42 -14.68 -35.69
C ASN A 3 -28.32 -13.68 -36.86
N LEU A 4 -27.44 -13.99 -37.82
CA LEU A 4 -27.19 -13.17 -38.99
C LEU A 4 -28.24 -13.34 -40.10
N SER A 5 -29.05 -14.40 -40.05
CA SER A 5 -30.03 -14.71 -41.11
C SER A 5 -31.16 -13.69 -41.21
N ARG A 6 -31.30 -12.82 -40.21
CA ARG A 6 -32.20 -11.65 -40.26
C ARG A 6 -31.75 -10.58 -41.25
N TYR A 7 -30.52 -10.65 -41.75
CA TYR A 7 -29.97 -9.70 -42.72
C TYR A 7 -29.91 -10.26 -44.15
N ASP A 8 -30.05 -11.57 -44.35
CA ASP A 8 -29.84 -12.24 -45.65
C ASP A 8 -30.78 -11.73 -46.76
N ASN A 9 -32.00 -11.32 -46.40
CA ASN A 9 -33.00 -10.80 -47.34
C ASN A 9 -33.53 -9.41 -46.93
N ALA A 10 -32.81 -8.70 -46.06
CA ALA A 10 -33.21 -7.37 -45.62
C ALA A 10 -32.98 -6.33 -46.71
N ASP A 11 -33.88 -5.35 -46.83
CA ASP A 11 -33.72 -4.27 -47.79
C ASP A 11 -32.59 -3.32 -47.39
N ARG A 12 -32.14 -2.51 -48.36
CA ARG A 12 -31.02 -1.57 -48.21
C ARG A 12 -31.20 -0.61 -47.03
N ASN A 13 -32.40 -0.12 -46.77
CA ASN A 13 -32.64 0.86 -45.70
C ASN A 13 -32.54 0.18 -44.33
N THR A 14 -33.09 -1.02 -44.21
CA THR A 14 -32.99 -1.84 -43.00
C THR A 14 -31.53 -2.19 -42.68
N LEU A 15 -30.75 -2.60 -43.67
CA LEU A 15 -29.31 -2.89 -43.51
C LEU A 15 -28.51 -1.64 -43.11
N THR A 16 -28.76 -0.52 -43.78
CA THR A 16 -28.05 0.75 -43.50
C THR A 16 -28.37 1.27 -42.10
N SER A 17 -29.63 1.18 -41.67
CA SER A 17 -30.05 1.55 -40.31
C SER A 17 -29.40 0.65 -39.25
N ALA A 18 -29.38 -0.66 -39.49
CA ALA A 18 -28.74 -1.62 -38.59
C ALA A 18 -27.23 -1.35 -38.45
N TYR A 19 -26.54 -1.10 -39.57
CA TYR A 19 -25.13 -0.72 -39.57
C TYR A 19 -24.88 0.54 -38.74
N ASN A 20 -25.59 1.64 -39.03
CA ASN A 20 -25.43 2.91 -38.33
C ASN A 20 -25.72 2.78 -36.82
N SER A 21 -26.69 1.93 -36.45
CA SER A 21 -27.00 1.65 -35.05
C SER A 21 -25.88 0.88 -34.36
N LEU A 22 -25.32 -0.14 -35.02
CA LEU A 22 -24.23 -0.95 -34.50
C LEU A 22 -22.94 -0.14 -34.38
N GLU A 23 -22.62 0.70 -35.37
CA GLU A 23 -21.46 1.59 -35.36
C GLU A 23 -21.53 2.56 -34.17
N LYS A 24 -22.69 3.17 -33.93
CA LYS A 24 -22.90 4.03 -32.74
C LYS A 24 -22.74 3.27 -31.43
N LYS A 25 -23.27 2.04 -31.34
CA LYS A 25 -23.11 1.20 -30.14
C LYS A 25 -21.65 0.82 -29.92
N GLN A 26 -20.92 0.49 -30.99
CA GLN A 26 -19.50 0.16 -30.92
C GLN A 26 -18.68 1.36 -30.44
N ALA A 27 -18.94 2.55 -30.98
CA ALA A 27 -18.27 3.78 -30.53
C ALA A 27 -18.49 4.05 -29.04
N LYS A 28 -19.74 3.93 -28.57
CA LYS A 28 -20.08 4.10 -27.15
C LYS A 28 -19.41 3.06 -26.25
N LEU A 29 -19.37 1.79 -26.67
CA LEU A 29 -18.70 0.73 -25.92
C LEU A 29 -17.19 0.99 -25.81
N LEU A 30 -16.55 1.43 -26.90
CA LEU A 30 -15.12 1.79 -26.89
C LEU A 30 -14.83 2.96 -25.94
N GLU A 31 -15.70 3.96 -25.91
CA GLU A 31 -15.59 5.08 -24.96
C GLU A 31 -15.70 4.59 -23.50
N GLN A 32 -16.70 3.77 -23.19
CA GLN A 32 -16.88 3.18 -21.86
C GLN A 32 -15.68 2.32 -21.44
N VAL A 33 -15.09 1.56 -22.36
CA VAL A 33 -13.88 0.77 -22.07
C VAL A 33 -12.71 1.68 -21.72
N ARG A 34 -12.52 2.79 -22.44
CA ARG A 34 -11.47 3.78 -22.13
C ARG A 34 -11.68 4.47 -20.79
N GLU A 35 -12.92 4.84 -20.45
CA GLU A 35 -13.25 5.41 -19.15
C GLU A 35 -12.96 4.42 -18.02
N ASN A 36 -13.39 3.16 -18.19
CA ASN A 36 -13.14 2.10 -17.21
C ASN A 36 -11.65 1.83 -17.03
N GLU A 37 -10.86 1.84 -18.11
CA GLU A 37 -9.39 1.70 -18.04
C GLU A 37 -8.76 2.83 -17.22
N ALA A 38 -9.18 4.08 -17.45
CA ALA A 38 -8.71 5.23 -16.68
C ALA A 38 -9.07 5.12 -15.19
N ILE A 39 -10.30 4.69 -14.88
CA ILE A 39 -10.76 4.46 -13.50
C ILE A 39 -9.93 3.35 -12.84
N LEU A 40 -9.70 2.23 -13.53
CA LEU A 40 -8.90 1.13 -13.01
C LEU A 40 -7.47 1.57 -12.69
N LYS A 41 -6.85 2.36 -13.57
CA LYS A 41 -5.51 2.91 -13.33
C LYS A 41 -5.50 3.83 -12.11
N PHE A 42 -6.46 4.75 -12.02
CA PHE A 42 -6.58 5.66 -10.87
C PHE A 42 -6.78 4.91 -9.55
N LEU A 43 -7.67 3.91 -9.54
CA LEU A 43 -7.91 3.08 -8.35
C LEU A 43 -6.67 2.27 -7.97
N GLY A 44 -5.98 1.67 -8.95
CA GLY A 44 -4.72 0.96 -8.73
C GLY A 44 -3.66 1.85 -8.07
N GLU A 45 -3.47 3.08 -8.56
CA GLU A 45 -2.56 4.06 -7.95
C GLU A 45 -2.97 4.44 -6.53
N LYS A 46 -4.27 4.65 -6.28
CA LYS A 46 -4.78 4.98 -4.94
C LYS A 46 -4.57 3.83 -3.96
N ILE A 47 -4.83 2.60 -4.39
CA ILE A 47 -4.62 1.39 -3.58
C ILE A 47 -3.14 1.22 -3.27
N ALA A 48 -2.25 1.32 -4.27
CA ALA A 48 -0.81 1.22 -4.07
C ALA A 48 -0.29 2.25 -3.05
N LYS A 49 -0.75 3.51 -3.14
CA LYS A 49 -0.41 4.56 -2.18
C LYS A 49 -0.96 4.29 -0.78
N ALA A 50 -2.16 3.74 -0.66
CA ALA A 50 -2.73 3.38 0.64
C ALA A 50 -1.91 2.28 1.33
N PHE A 51 -1.48 1.27 0.59
CA PHE A 51 -0.63 0.21 1.12
C PHE A 51 0.81 0.65 1.41
N GLN A 52 1.36 1.64 0.68
CA GLN A 52 2.65 2.24 1.02
C GLN A 52 2.60 3.00 2.35
N ARG A 53 1.53 3.77 2.62
CA ARG A 53 1.36 4.48 3.91
C ARG A 53 1.21 3.54 5.09
N ALA A 54 0.69 2.33 4.88
CA ALA A 54 0.60 1.33 5.94
C ALA A 54 1.97 0.72 6.32
N LYS A 55 3.01 0.91 5.48
CA LYS A 55 4.38 0.42 5.74
C LYS A 55 5.24 1.40 6.55
N GLU A 56 4.83 2.64 6.74
CA GLU A 56 5.48 3.50 7.71
C GLU A 56 5.00 3.07 9.10
N PRO A 57 5.89 2.49 9.94
CA PRO A 57 5.47 2.05 11.26
C PRO A 57 5.02 3.29 12.03
N LYS A 58 3.76 3.29 12.48
CA LYS A 58 3.18 4.39 13.30
C LYS A 58 3.90 4.58 14.64
N TYR A 59 4.74 3.62 15.01
CA TYR A 59 5.48 3.57 16.25
C TYR A 59 6.90 3.14 15.93
N PHE A 60 7.87 3.79 16.54
CA PHE A 60 9.24 3.30 16.52
C PHE A 60 9.34 2.06 17.41
N ASP A 61 10.01 1.01 16.94
CA ASP A 61 10.42 -0.08 17.81
C ASP A 61 11.68 0.32 18.61
N ILE A 62 12.16 -0.56 19.47
CA ILE A 62 13.37 -0.31 20.27
C ILE A 62 14.61 -0.10 19.39
N ASN A 63 14.61 -0.64 18.17
CA ASN A 63 15.74 -0.59 17.24
C ASN A 63 15.68 0.62 16.30
N ASP A 64 14.50 1.16 16.01
CA ASP A 64 14.27 2.16 14.99
C ASP A 64 13.97 3.54 15.60
N SER A 65 13.82 3.64 16.92
CA SER A 65 13.61 4.90 17.63
C SER A 65 14.86 5.78 17.59
N PRO A 66 14.81 6.99 17.00
CA PRO A 66 15.96 7.90 16.92
C PRO A 66 16.50 8.27 18.31
N PHE A 67 15.59 8.43 19.28
CA PHE A 67 15.96 8.75 20.66
C PHE A 67 16.68 7.58 21.33
N LEU A 68 16.15 6.36 21.22
CA LEU A 68 16.80 5.18 21.84
C LEU A 68 18.13 4.84 21.17
N GLN A 69 18.25 5.04 19.87
CA GLN A 69 19.52 4.92 19.14
C GLN A 69 20.54 5.96 19.61
N GLN A 70 20.11 7.19 19.90
CA GLN A 70 21.00 8.20 20.45
C GLN A 70 21.46 7.82 21.86
N VAL A 71 20.54 7.42 22.74
CA VAL A 71 20.87 6.95 24.10
C VAL A 71 21.86 5.78 24.07
N LYS A 72 21.68 4.84 23.13
CA LYS A 72 22.61 3.71 22.95
C LYS A 72 24.00 4.18 22.57
N LYS A 73 24.11 5.09 21.60
CA LYS A 73 25.40 5.66 21.16
C LYS A 73 26.08 6.45 22.26
N ASP A 74 25.31 7.25 22.99
CA ASP A 74 25.82 8.05 24.10
C ASP A 74 26.38 7.14 25.20
N ARG A 75 25.70 6.02 25.50
CA ARG A 75 26.22 5.00 26.43
C ARG A 75 27.50 4.34 25.92
N GLU A 76 27.53 3.93 24.66
CA GLU A 76 28.70 3.28 24.03
C GLU A 76 29.92 4.21 23.96
N ALA A 77 29.72 5.53 23.99
CA ALA A 77 30.78 6.53 24.01
C ALA A 77 31.40 6.75 25.40
N LEU A 78 30.76 6.30 26.48
CA LEU A 78 31.29 6.41 27.84
C LEU A 78 32.34 5.32 28.12
N PRO A 79 33.36 5.60 28.95
CA PRO A 79 34.26 4.57 29.48
C PRO A 79 33.50 3.46 30.20
N GLN A 80 34.03 2.23 30.19
CA GLN A 80 33.36 1.06 30.78
C GLN A 80 33.03 1.25 32.27
N GLU A 81 33.91 1.90 33.02
CA GLU A 81 33.72 2.22 34.44
C GLU A 81 32.47 3.09 34.67
N GLU A 82 32.29 4.13 33.85
CA GLU A 82 31.11 5.01 33.93
C GLU A 82 29.83 4.28 33.49
N GLN A 83 29.92 3.37 32.52
CA GLN A 83 28.77 2.55 32.11
C GLN A 83 28.32 1.60 33.24
N ASP A 84 29.26 1.04 33.98
CA ASP A 84 28.99 0.10 35.08
C ASP A 84 28.38 0.84 36.28
N GLU A 85 28.87 2.05 36.60
CA GLU A 85 28.27 2.93 37.62
C GLU A 85 26.82 3.30 37.28
N ILE A 86 26.56 3.69 36.02
CA ILE A 86 25.21 3.99 35.54
C ILE A 86 24.29 2.76 35.67
N MET A 87 24.80 1.57 35.34
CA MET A 87 24.03 0.32 35.48
C MET A 87 23.76 -0.05 36.94
N GLU A 88 24.69 0.19 37.86
CA GLU A 88 24.45 0.00 39.30
C GLU A 88 23.41 0.97 39.83
N LEU A 89 23.47 2.26 39.46
CA LEU A 89 22.47 3.25 39.85
C LEU A 89 21.08 2.86 39.33
N ILE A 90 20.99 2.44 38.06
CA ILE A 90 19.71 1.97 37.49
C ILE A 90 19.19 0.77 38.26
N LYS A 91 20.03 -0.23 38.59
CA LYS A 91 19.60 -1.41 39.37
C LYS A 91 19.12 -1.03 40.78
N GLN A 92 19.79 -0.09 41.44
CA GLN A 92 19.41 0.40 42.77
C GLN A 92 18.05 1.13 42.74
N GLU A 93 17.82 2.01 41.75
CA GLU A 93 16.57 2.77 41.64
C GLU A 93 15.38 1.93 41.12
N SER A 94 15.64 0.98 40.22
CA SER A 94 14.59 0.13 39.63
C SER A 94 14.26 -1.11 40.45
N GLY A 95 15.03 -1.40 41.51
CA GLY A 95 14.87 -2.60 42.34
C GLY A 95 15.17 -3.91 41.61
N ILE A 96 15.82 -3.85 40.43
CA ILE A 96 16.21 -5.02 39.65
C ILE A 96 17.49 -5.60 40.26
N THR A 97 17.33 -6.61 41.12
CA THR A 97 18.45 -7.43 41.58
C THR A 97 18.86 -8.43 40.48
N SER A 98 20.14 -8.81 40.45
CA SER A 98 20.71 -9.74 39.46
C SER A 98 20.06 -11.13 39.42
N GLU A 99 19.11 -11.41 40.31
CA GLU A 99 18.37 -12.67 40.42
C GLU A 99 17.21 -12.78 39.40
N ASN A 100 16.72 -11.66 38.84
CA ASN A 100 15.56 -11.65 37.94
C ASN A 100 15.89 -11.54 36.44
N CYS A 101 17.17 -11.52 36.04
CA CYS A 101 17.57 -11.39 34.63
C CYS A 101 17.79 -12.72 33.90
N ASN A 102 17.57 -13.87 34.54
CA ASN A 102 17.74 -15.20 33.94
C ASN A 102 16.49 -16.10 34.06
N GLN A 103 15.28 -15.53 33.96
CA GLN A 103 14.04 -16.31 33.76
C GLN A 103 13.35 -15.91 32.47
#